data_AF-A0AAI8NIF6-F1
#
_entry.id   AF-A0AAI8NIF6-F1
#
_cell.length_a   1.000
_cell.length_b   1.000
_cell.length_c   1.000
_cell.angle_alpha   90.00
_cell.angle_beta   90.00
_cell.angle_gamma   90.00
#
_symmetry.space_group_name_H-M   'P 1'
#
loop_
_entity.id
_entity.type
_entity.pdbx_description
1 polymer ?
#
loop_
_entity_poly.entity_id
_entity_poly.type
_entity_poly.pdbx_seq_one_letter_code
_entity_poly.pdbx_strand_id
1 'polypeptide(L)' 'MKKLKELGFISTREGSTGEFHNVLIIHPLYVVKKLLEDGVITKGRTYNILAERVVEIKASWGE' A
#
# COMPACT_ATOMS: atom_id res chain seq x y z
N MET A 1 6.03 -5.88 -10.19
CA MET A 1 4.61 -5.56 -10.41
C MET A 1 3.65 -6.58 -9.79
N LYS A 2 3.78 -7.88 -10.07
CA LYS A 2 2.93 -8.93 -9.45
C LYS A 2 2.80 -8.82 -7.94
N LYS A 3 3.91 -8.71 -7.21
CA LYS A 3 3.88 -8.59 -5.74
C LYS A 3 3.14 -7.35 -5.22
N LEU A 4 3.23 -6.22 -5.95
CA LEU A 4 2.50 -5.01 -5.61
C LEU A 4 0.99 -5.19 -5.80
N LYS A 5 0.59 -5.94 -6.83
CA LYS A 5 -0.81 -6.29 -7.08
C LYS A 5 -1.34 -7.26 -6.02
N GLU A 6 -0.57 -8.30 -5.70
CA GLU A 6 -0.90 -9.27 -4.65
C GLU A 6 -1.08 -8.61 -3.27
N LEU A 7 -0.21 -7.67 -2.93
CA LEU A 7 -0.27 -6.93 -1.66
C LEU A 7 -1.28 -5.77 -1.68
N GLY A 8 -1.94 -5.50 -2.81
CA GLY A 8 -2.96 -4.46 -2.92
C GLY A 8 -2.44 -3.03 -3.12
N PHE A 9 -1.13 -2.84 -3.34
CA PHE A 9 -0.55 -1.52 -3.65
C PHE A 9 -0.92 -1.01 -5.04
N ILE A 10 -1.26 -1.92 -5.95
CA ILE A 10 -1.75 -1.55 -7.28
C ILE A 10 -2.98 -2.37 -7.64
N SER A 11 -3.92 -1.72 -8.34
CA SER A 11 -4.95 -2.39 -9.13
C SER A 11 -4.55 -2.32 -10.60
N THR A 12 -4.85 -3.36 -11.37
CA THR A 12 -4.46 -3.40 -12.78
C THR A 12 -5.63 -3.78 -13.67
N ARG A 13 -5.64 -3.26 -14.89
CA ARG A 13 -6.57 -3.65 -15.94
C ARG A 13 -5.77 -4.00 -17.19
N GLU A 14 -6.03 -5.17 -17.74
CA GLU A 14 -5.39 -5.64 -18.96
C GLU A 14 -5.62 -4.66 -20.13
N GLY A 15 -4.61 -4.52 -20.98
CA GLY A 15 -4.66 -3.67 -22.16
C GLY A 15 -3.83 -4.26 -23.30
N SER A 16 -3.56 -3.46 -24.32
CA SER A 16 -2.92 -3.91 -25.56
C SER A 16 -1.53 -4.53 -25.37
N THR A 17 -0.84 -4.21 -24.27
CA THR A 17 0.49 -4.73 -23.94
C THR A 17 0.49 -5.64 -22.71
N GLY A 18 -0.68 -6.14 -22.28
CA GLY A 18 -0.82 -7.12 -21.20
C GLY A 18 -1.34 -6.59 -19.85
N GLU A 19 -1.21 -7.42 -18.81
CA GLU A 19 -1.83 -7.26 -17.48
C GLU A 19 -1.48 -5.95 -16.76
N PHE A 20 -0.28 -5.41 -17.00
CA PHE A 20 0.24 -4.20 -16.35
C PHE A 20 0.17 -2.96 -17.26
N HIS A 21 -0.60 -3.02 -18.35
CA HIS A 21 -0.77 -1.87 -19.25
C HIS A 21 -1.45 -0.69 -18.56
N ASN A 22 -2.54 -0.94 -17.84
CA ASN A 22 -3.21 0.07 -17.03
C ASN A 22 -2.99 -0.25 -15.54
N VAL A 23 -2.38 0.68 -14.81
CA VAL A 23 -2.06 0.53 -13.39
C VAL A 23 -2.64 1.70 -12.61
N LEU A 24 -3.47 1.39 -11.61
CA LEU A 24 -3.92 2.33 -10.60
C LEU A 24 -3.11 2.12 -9.33
N ILE A 25 -2.43 3.15 -8.87
CA ILE A 25 -1.69 3.14 -7.61
C ILE A 25 -2.68 3.41 -6.47
N ILE A 26 -2.73 2.50 -5.50
CA ILE A 26 -3.55 2.64 -4.31
C ILE A 26 -2.75 3.41 -3.25
N HIS A 27 -3.43 4.29 -2.51
CA HIS A 27 -2.79 5.08 -1.46
C HIS A 27 -2.01 4.17 -0.49
N PRO A 28 -0.67 4.25 -0.40
CA PRO A 28 0.13 3.25 0.29
C PRO A 28 -0.19 3.12 1.78
N LEU A 29 -0.57 4.21 2.44
CA LEU A 29 -1.00 4.16 3.83
C LEU A 29 -2.25 3.28 4.00
N TYR A 30 -3.26 3.42 3.15
CA TYR A 30 -4.45 2.58 3.26
C TYR A 30 -4.10 1.08 3.18
N VAL A 31 -3.19 0.73 2.26
CA VAL A 31 -2.73 -0.65 2.07
C VAL A 31 -1.94 -1.16 3.27
N VAL A 32 -1.01 -0.37 3.81
CA VAL A 32 -0.21 -0.75 4.98
C VAL A 32 -1.08 -0.94 6.23
N LYS A 33 -2.08 -0.08 6.44
CA LYS A 33 -3.05 -0.24 7.54
C LYS A 33 -3.81 -1.56 7.40
N LYS A 34 -4.32 -1.86 6.21
CA LYS A 34 -5.01 -3.12 5.94
C LYS A 34 -4.12 -4.34 6.17
N LEU A 35 -2.88 -4.32 5.68
CA LEU A 35 -1.93 -5.43 5.90
C LEU A 35 -1.61 -5.65 7.39
N LEU A 36 -1.64 -4.59 8.20
CA LEU A 36 -1.49 -4.69 9.64
C LEU A 36 -2.75 -5.28 10.29
N GLU A 37 -3.94 -4.81 9.90
CA GLU A 37 -5.23 -5.32 10.39
C GLU A 37 -5.44 -6.80 10.05
N ASP A 38 -5.02 -7.21 8.85
CA ASP A 38 -5.04 -8.59 8.36
C ASP A 38 -3.93 -9.48 8.98
N GLY A 39 -3.05 -8.91 9.81
CA GLY A 39 -1.95 -9.64 10.47
C GLY A 39 -0.78 -10.06 9.57
N VAL A 40 -0.74 -9.57 8.32
CA VAL A 40 0.32 -9.87 7.35
C VAL A 40 1.65 -9.21 7.74
N ILE A 41 1.57 -8.05 8.39
CA ILE A 41 2.72 -7.34 8.96
C ILE A 41 2.48 -7.06 10.45
N THR A 42 3.54 -6.77 11.19
CA THR A 42 3.47 -6.41 12.62
C THR A 42 3.98 -4.99 12.86
N LYS A 43 3.66 -4.42 14.03
CA LYS A 43 4.18 -3.12 14.50
C LYS A 43 5.65 -3.19 14.94
N GLY A 44 6.51 -3.69 14.06
CA GLY A 44 7.96 -3.71 14.26
C GLY A 44 8.61 -2.35 14.00
N ARG A 45 9.94 -2.30 14.10
CA ARG A 45 10.74 -1.08 13.91
C ARG A 45 10.38 -0.32 12.62
N THR A 46 10.27 -1.03 11.50
CA THR A 46 9.98 -0.42 10.19
C THR A 46 8.61 0.24 10.15
N TYR A 47 7.59 -0.39 10.73
CA TYR A 47 6.25 0.19 10.82
C TYR A 47 6.25 1.45 11.69
N ASN A 48 6.98 1.44 12.81
CA ASN A 48 7.06 2.59 13.70
C ASN A 48 7.74 3.79 13.02
N ILE A 49 8.82 3.57 12.26
CA ILE A 49 9.48 4.63 11.47
C ILE A 49 8.49 5.24 10.47
N LEU A 50 7.69 4.40 9.79
CA LEU A 50 6.66 4.89 8.88
C LEU A 50 5.61 5.72 9.63
N ALA A 51 5.11 5.22 10.76
CA ALA A 51 4.09 5.90 11.56
C ALA A 51 4.59 7.27 12.07
N GLU A 52 5.82 7.34 12.57
CA GLU A 52 6.48 8.57 12.99
C GLU A 52 6.55 9.57 11.83
N ARG A 53 6.96 9.11 10.64
CA ARG A 53 7.04 9.98 9.47
C ARG A 53 5.67 10.49 9.02
N VAL A 54 4.64 9.65 9.06
CA VAL A 54 3.25 10.04 8.74
C VAL A 54 2.76 11.14 9.66
N VAL A 55 3.04 11.02 10.97
CA VAL A 55 2.71 12.05 11.96
C VAL A 55 3.50 13.34 11.70
N GLU A 56 4.80 13.24 11.44
CA GLU A 56 5.68 14.39 11.17
C GLU A 56 5.17 15.24 10.00
N ILE A 57 4.77 14.59 8.91
CA ILE A 57 4.26 15.27 7.72
C ILE A 57 2.77 15.62 7.80
N LYS A 58 2.11 15.34 8.93
CA LYS A 58 0.67 15.53 9.15
C LYS A 58 -0.20 14.82 8.09
N ALA A 59 0.27 13.69 7.58
CA ALA A 59 -0.54 12.82 6.72
C ALA A 59 -1.53 12.03 7.59
N SER A 60 -2.68 11.69 7.02
CA SER A 60 -3.68 10.85 7.66
C SER A 60 -4.00 9.64 6.80
N TRP A 61 -4.57 8.61 7.42
CA TRP A 61 -4.93 7.36 6.75
C TRP A 61 -6.21 7.48 5.90
N GLY A 62 -6.78 8.68 5.79
CA GLY A 62 -8.15 8.91 5.32
C GLY A 62 -9.18 8.41 6.34
N GLU A 63 -10.29 9.14 6.49
CA GLU A 63 -11.53 8.59 7.05
C GLU A 63 -12.38 8.04 5.90
#